data_AF-A0A7S0E392-F1
#
_entry.id   AF-A0A7S0E392-F1
#
_cell.length_a   1.000
_cell.length_b   1.000
_cell.length_c   1.000
_cell.angle_alpha   90.00
_cell.angle_beta   90.00
_cell.angle_gamma   90.00
#
_symmetry.space_group_name_H-M   'P 1'
#
loop_
_entity.id
_entity.type
_entity.pdbx_description
1 polymer ?
#
loop_
_entity_poly.entity_id
_entity_poly.type
_entity_poly.pdbx_seq_one_letter_code
_entity_poly.pdbx_strand_id
1 'polypeptide(L)'
;GCNIHDNTAGSRGGGLYISGTATLTNTNVYSNTAQSWGGGLYIEGTATLIDTNVYSNQATWGTGANVYIDQGELILSGSSLADFTGIVNNAGSIIERPAPPSPPPS
;
A
#
# COMPACT_ATOMS: atom_id res chain seq x y z
N GLY A 1 -12.72 -10.55 -0.38
CA GLY A 1 -11.43 -9.90 -0.25
C GLY A 1 -10.46 -10.49 -1.25
N CYS A 2 -9.59 -9.65 -1.82
CA CYS A 2 -8.57 -10.05 -2.79
C CYS A 2 -7.21 -10.21 -2.09
N ASN A 3 -6.33 -11.04 -2.64
CA ASN A 3 -4.95 -11.18 -2.18
C ASN A 3 -4.00 -10.87 -3.33
N ILE A 4 -3.02 -9.99 -3.08
CA ILE A 4 -1.96 -9.63 -4.03
C ILE A 4 -0.65 -10.01 -3.36
N HIS A 5 -0.04 -11.09 -3.82
CA HIS A 5 1.14 -11.63 -3.16
C HIS A 5 2.11 -12.36 -4.08
N ASP A 6 3.34 -12.53 -3.60
CA ASP A 6 4.44 -13.23 -4.27
C ASP A 6 4.79 -12.67 -5.66
N ASN A 7 4.53 -11.37 -5.87
CA ASN A 7 4.90 -10.68 -7.10
C ASN A 7 6.30 -10.06 -6.98
N THR A 8 7.00 -9.97 -8.11
CA THR A 8 8.33 -9.34 -8.19
C THR A 8 8.38 -8.34 -9.33
N ALA A 9 8.78 -7.10 -9.02
CA ALA A 9 8.99 -6.04 -9.99
C ALA A 9 10.47 -5.60 -10.03
N GLY A 10 11.01 -5.37 -11.23
CA GLY A 10 12.38 -4.87 -11.41
C GLY A 10 12.57 -3.39 -11.04
N SER A 11 11.52 -2.67 -10.62
CA SER A 11 11.66 -1.27 -10.20
C SER A 11 10.67 -0.86 -9.10
N ARG A 12 9.39 -0.65 -9.41
CA ARG A 12 8.41 -0.01 -8.52
C ARG A 12 7.22 -0.91 -8.28
N GLY A 13 6.69 -0.89 -7.05
CA GLY A 13 5.37 -1.44 -6.75
C GLY A 13 5.32 -2.95 -6.96
N GLY A 14 6.02 -3.70 -6.11
CA GLY A 14 6.18 -5.15 -6.26
C GLY A 14 4.82 -5.85 -6.33
N GLY A 15 3.84 -5.38 -5.56
CA GLY A 15 2.44 -5.77 -5.69
C GLY A 15 1.66 -4.84 -6.63
N LEU A 16 1.69 -3.53 -6.38
CA LEU A 16 0.93 -2.54 -7.15
C LEU A 16 1.73 -1.26 -7.39
N TYR A 17 1.69 -0.78 -8.62
CA TYR A 17 2.09 0.57 -9.01
C TYR A 17 0.84 1.38 -9.38
N ILE A 18 0.59 2.47 -8.64
CA ILE A 18 -0.61 3.30 -8.77
C ILE A 18 -0.18 4.69 -9.24
N SER A 19 -0.30 4.95 -10.54
CA SER A 19 -0.07 6.27 -11.14
C SER A 19 -1.36 7.08 -11.38
N GLY A 20 -2.52 6.41 -11.35
CA GLY A 20 -3.85 7.02 -11.41
C GLY A 20 -4.59 6.91 -10.07
N THR A 21 -5.90 6.68 -10.10
CA THR A 21 -6.70 6.44 -8.89
C THR A 21 -7.01 4.95 -8.73
N ALA A 22 -6.78 4.41 -7.54
CA ALA A 22 -7.14 3.03 -7.19
C ALA A 22 -7.79 2.97 -5.81
N THR A 23 -8.82 2.14 -5.69
CA THR A 23 -9.46 1.82 -4.40
C THR A 23 -9.30 0.33 -4.13
N LEU A 24 -8.69 0.00 -2.99
CA LEU A 24 -8.58 -1.34 -2.46
C LEU A 24 -9.56 -1.47 -1.30
N THR A 25 -10.43 -2.47 -1.36
CA THR A 25 -11.39 -2.75 -0.28
C THR A 25 -11.21 -4.19 0.16
N ASN A 26 -11.06 -4.43 1.47
CA ASN A 26 -10.94 -5.77 2.05
C ASN A 26 -9.86 -6.61 1.35
N THR A 27 -8.66 -6.05 1.18
CA THR A 27 -7.57 -6.65 0.40
C THR A 27 -6.35 -6.93 1.27
N ASN A 28 -5.60 -7.99 0.98
CA ASN A 28 -4.29 -8.22 1.56
C ASN A 28 -3.21 -8.09 0.49
N VAL A 29 -2.18 -7.29 0.76
CA VAL A 29 -1.01 -7.11 -0.12
C VAL A 29 0.23 -7.55 0.66
N TYR A 30 0.81 -8.70 0.31
CA TYR A 30 1.91 -9.29 1.09
C TYR A 30 2.91 -10.12 0.31
N SER A 31 4.10 -10.34 0.87
CA SER A 31 5.18 -11.11 0.22
C SER A 31 5.57 -10.61 -1.18
N ASN A 32 5.30 -9.35 -1.50
CA ASN A 32 5.69 -8.77 -2.78
C ASN A 32 7.07 -8.10 -2.67
N THR A 33 7.80 -8.12 -3.78
CA THR A 33 9.16 -7.59 -3.86
C THR A 33 9.31 -6.61 -5.01
N ALA A 34 9.91 -5.44 -4.74
CA ALA A 34 10.32 -4.51 -5.79
C ALA A 34 11.83 -4.30 -5.73
N GLN A 35 12.51 -4.14 -6.87
CA GLN A 35 13.93 -3.89 -6.82
C GLN A 35 14.24 -2.50 -6.22
N SER A 36 13.48 -1.46 -6.56
CA SER A 36 13.81 -0.06 -6.22
C SER A 36 12.94 0.51 -5.10
N TRP A 37 11.61 0.54 -5.25
CA TRP A 37 10.74 1.24 -4.30
C TRP A 37 9.37 0.60 -4.16
N GLY A 38 8.84 0.61 -2.93
CA GLY A 38 7.48 0.15 -2.63
C GLY A 38 7.33 -1.34 -2.91
N GLY A 39 7.85 -2.17 -2.01
CA GLY A 39 7.75 -3.62 -2.14
C GLY A 39 6.32 -4.10 -2.33
N GLY A 40 5.39 -3.51 -1.58
CA GLY A 40 3.96 -3.75 -1.71
C GLY A 40 3.35 -2.75 -2.67
N LEU A 41 3.35 -1.48 -2.28
CA LEU A 41 2.70 -0.40 -3.03
C LEU A 41 3.70 0.70 -3.40
N TYR A 42 3.65 1.15 -4.65
CA TYR A 42 4.24 2.42 -5.06
C TYR A 42 3.14 3.35 -5.58
N ILE A 43 3.06 4.56 -5.02
CA ILE A 43 1.94 5.49 -5.20
C ILE A 43 2.49 6.81 -5.77
N GLU A 44 2.16 7.07 -7.03
CA GLU A 44 2.35 8.36 -7.71
C GLU A 44 1.01 9.12 -7.88
N GLY A 45 -0.11 8.38 -7.94
CA GLY A 45 -1.48 8.93 -7.98
C GLY A 45 -2.18 8.84 -6.62
N THR A 46 -3.46 8.46 -6.61
CA THR A 46 -4.27 8.36 -5.38
C THR A 46 -4.62 6.91 -5.07
N ALA A 47 -4.24 6.43 -3.90
CA ALA A 47 -4.60 5.12 -3.39
C ALA A 47 -5.53 5.25 -2.18
N THR A 48 -6.74 4.70 -2.27
CA THR A 48 -7.66 4.58 -1.13
C THR A 48 -7.70 3.14 -0.65
N LEU A 49 -7.33 2.90 0.60
CA LEU A 49 -7.34 1.59 1.25
C LEU A 49 -8.44 1.57 2.30
N ILE A 50 -9.36 0.63 2.14
CA ILE A 50 -10.50 0.39 3.02
C ILE A 50 -10.38 -1.05 3.53
N ASP A 51 -10.29 -1.23 4.85
CA ASP A 51 -10.14 -2.54 5.48
C ASP A 51 -9.04 -3.41 4.82
N THR A 52 -7.93 -2.79 4.44
CA THR A 52 -6.86 -3.41 3.66
C THR A 52 -5.60 -3.57 4.51
N ASN A 53 -4.95 -4.73 4.39
CA ASN A 53 -3.70 -5.01 5.07
C ASN A 53 -2.55 -5.04 4.07
N VAL A 54 -1.48 -4.31 4.35
CA VAL A 54 -0.25 -4.34 3.54
C VAL A 54 0.91 -4.69 4.46
N TYR A 55 1.50 -5.87 4.29
CA TYR A 55 2.48 -6.43 5.22
C TYR A 55 3.50 -7.34 4.54
N SER A 56 4.69 -7.48 5.10
CA SER A 56 5.73 -8.39 4.60
C SER A 56 6.08 -8.21 3.12
N ASN A 57 6.02 -6.97 2.63
CA ASN A 57 6.55 -6.63 1.32
C ASN A 57 7.85 -5.84 1.46
N GLN A 58 8.75 -5.99 0.49
CA GLN A 58 10.09 -5.42 0.58
C GLN A 58 10.54 -4.79 -0.74
N ALA A 59 11.14 -3.61 -0.66
CA ALA A 59 12.01 -3.11 -1.71
C ALA A 59 13.45 -3.60 -1.45
N THR A 60 14.12 -4.22 -2.42
CA THR A 60 15.47 -4.79 -2.18
C THR A 60 16.57 -3.72 -2.20
N TRP A 61 16.34 -2.59 -2.87
CA TRP A 61 17.18 -1.40 -2.79
C TRP A 61 16.47 -0.26 -2.06
N GLY A 62 17.25 0.68 -1.55
CA GLY A 62 16.73 1.84 -0.83
C GLY A 62 16.26 1.49 0.59
N THR A 63 15.12 2.01 0.99
CA THR A 63 14.61 1.99 2.38
C THR A 63 13.98 0.68 2.81
N GLY A 64 13.89 -0.32 1.93
CA GLY A 64 13.17 -1.55 2.24
C GLY A 64 11.64 -1.37 2.28
N ALA A 65 11.12 -0.22 1.84
CA ALA A 65 9.78 0.20 2.19
C ALA A 65 8.68 -0.69 1.64
N ASN A 66 7.72 -0.98 2.51
CA ASN A 66 6.52 -1.74 2.19
C ASN A 66 5.57 -0.94 1.28
N VAL A 67 5.43 0.36 1.59
CA VAL A 67 4.70 1.35 0.78
C VAL A 67 5.64 2.51 0.48
N TYR A 68 5.65 2.99 -0.76
CA TYR A 68 6.38 4.19 -1.16
C TYR A 68 5.39 5.17 -1.82
N ILE A 69 5.33 6.39 -1.32
CA ILE A 69 4.50 7.46 -1.84
C ILE A 69 5.47 8.50 -2.43
N ASP A 70 5.40 8.71 -3.75
CA ASP A 70 6.26 9.68 -4.41
C ASP A 70 5.66 11.09 -4.36
N GLN A 71 4.78 11.42 -5.31
CA GLN A 71 4.00 12.68 -5.33
C GLN A 71 2.50 12.45 -5.08
N GLY A 72 2.13 11.21 -4.72
CA GLY A 72 0.76 10.77 -4.64
C GLY A 72 0.10 10.98 -3.27
N GLU A 73 -1.10 10.45 -3.12
CA GLU A 73 -1.88 10.49 -1.89
C GLU A 73 -2.30 9.08 -1.48
N LEU A 74 -2.06 8.75 -0.21
CA LEU A 74 -2.53 7.53 0.42
C LEU A 74 -3.64 7.86 1.42
N ILE A 75 -4.82 7.30 1.20
CA ILE A 75 -5.97 7.43 2.11
C ILE A 75 -6.21 6.09 2.79
N LEU A 76 -6.21 6.07 4.13
CA LEU A 76 -6.43 4.88 4.94
C LEU A 76 -7.77 4.97 5.66
N SER A 77 -8.55 3.89 5.62
CA SER A 77 -9.77 3.73 6.41
C SER A 77 -9.86 2.28 6.89
N GLY A 78 -9.80 2.06 8.20
CA GLY A 78 -9.78 0.70 8.78
C GLY A 78 -8.63 -0.19 8.32
N SER A 79 -7.59 0.39 7.71
CA SER A 79 -6.50 -0.34 7.05
C SER A 79 -5.24 -0.39 7.89
N SER A 80 -4.43 -1.44 7.72
CA SER A 80 -3.18 -1.65 8.45
C SER A 80 -2.00 -1.78 7.49
N LEU A 81 -0.90 -1.09 7.81
CA LEU A 81 0.35 -1.17 7.07
C LEU A 81 1.43 -1.66 8.04
N ALA A 82 1.64 -2.97 8.10
CA ALA A 82 2.48 -3.60 9.12
C ALA A 82 3.86 -3.97 8.56
N ASP A 83 4.93 -3.38 9.10
CA ASP A 83 6.32 -3.87 9.22
C ASP A 83 7.31 -2.70 9.46
N PHE A 84 8.51 -3.00 9.98
CA PHE A 84 9.50 -2.00 10.45
C PHE A 84 10.18 -1.14 9.36
N THR A 85 9.84 -1.32 8.08
CA THR A 85 10.23 -0.42 6.96
C THR A 85 9.03 0.39 6.44
N GLY A 86 7.96 0.45 7.23
CA GLY A 86 6.67 1.05 6.93
C GLY A 86 6.75 2.47 6.37
N ILE A 87 6.15 2.61 5.19
CA ILE A 87 5.83 3.85 4.48
C ILE A 87 6.98 4.85 4.34
N VAL A 88 7.54 4.95 3.14
CA VAL A 88 8.27 6.16 2.75
C VAL A 88 7.32 7.11 2.06
N ASN A 89 7.30 8.35 2.53
CA ASN A 89 6.64 9.45 1.86
C ASN A 89 7.69 10.46 1.40
N ASN A 90 7.94 10.52 0.09
CA ASN A 90 8.93 11.41 -0.52
C ASN A 90 8.41 12.85 -0.56
N ALA A 91 7.24 13.06 -1.19
CA ALA A 91 6.61 14.37 -1.34
C ALA A 91 5.07 14.29 -1.48
N GLY A 92 4.48 13.15 -1.11
CA GLY A 92 3.05 12.92 -1.15
C GLY A 92 2.35 13.21 0.18
N SER A 93 1.13 12.69 0.31
CA SER A 93 0.28 12.86 1.50
C SER A 93 -0.21 11.51 2.04
N ILE A 94 -0.42 11.45 3.35
CA ILE A 94 -1.08 10.34 4.03
C ILE A 94 -2.27 10.91 4.80
N ILE A 95 -3.46 10.39 4.52
CA ILE A 95 -4.70 10.81 5.17
C ILE A 95 -5.32 9.59 5.85
N GLU A 96 -5.42 9.63 7.17
CA GLU A 96 -6.19 8.65 7.93
C GLU A 96 -7.64 9.13 8.09
N ARG A 97 -8.57 8.27 7.70
CA ARG A 97 -10.00 8.46 7.87
C ARG A 97 -10.52 7.45 8.89
N PRO A 98 -11.58 7.81 9.66
CA PRO A 98 -12.27 6.84 10.49
C PRO A 98 -12.65 5.61 9.67
N ALA A 99 -12.61 4.44 10.30
CA ALA A 99 -13.21 3.25 9.70
C ALA A 99 -14.70 3.54 9.39
N PRO A 100 -15.24 3.04 8.27
CA PRO A 100 -16.67 3.16 8.02
C PRO A 100 -17.45 2.52 9.18
N PRO A 101 -18.63 3.06 9.55
CA PRO A 101 -19.44 2.47 10.60
C PRO A 101 -19.77 1.01 10.27
N SER A 102 -19.76 0.15 11.28
CA SER A 102 -20.18 -1.24 11.13
C SER A 102 -21.60 -1.28 10.56
N PRO A 103 -21.89 -2.19 9.60
CA PRO A 103 -23.25 -2.36 9.13
C PRO A 103 -24.15 -2.73 10.32
N PRO A 104 -25.42 -2.26 10.34
CA PRO A 104 -26.34 -2.60 11.40
C PRO A 104 -26.47 -4.12 11.53
N PRO A 105 -26.59 -4.66 12.75
CA PRO A 105 -26.80 -6.09 12.95
C PRO A 105 -28.06 -6.55 12.20
N SER A 106 -27.96 -7.69 11.52
CA SER A 106 -29.04 -8.35 10.78
C SER A 106 -30.18 -8.80 11.68
#